data_AF-A0A838JUF6-F1
#
_entry.id   AF-A0A838JUF6-F1
#
_cell.length_a   1.000
_cell.length_b   1.000
_cell.length_c   1.000
_cell.angle_alpha   90.00
_cell.angle_beta   90.00
_cell.angle_gamma   90.00
#
_symmetry.space_group_name_H-M   'P 1'
#
loop_
_entity.id
_entity.type
_entity.pdbx_description
1 polymer ?
#
loop_
_entity_poly.entity_id
_entity_poly.type
_entity_poly.pdbx_seq_one_letter_code
_entity_poly.pdbx_strand_id
1 'polypeptide(L)'
;MTEPGNSKFSELFEVIRTYSEGAYDHQDKALQIIAGTYVFMFEKEEMPDVRPIVDGILEQYDYVFTTMERDNLDPLSVDAVVRVALYREEYMEWGINRLGRILESLHRRSRVDDSYADYVEDSAVVIRGLENIVAGSALEEIVEGANGH
;
A
#
# COMPACT_ATOMS: atom_id res chain seq x y z
N MET A 1 13.31 -21.94 -20.76
CA MET A 1 12.19 -22.28 -19.88
C MET A 1 12.75 -22.41 -18.48
N THR A 2 12.70 -21.34 -17.71
CA THR A 2 12.96 -21.38 -16.27
C THR A 2 11.72 -21.98 -15.62
N GLU A 3 11.91 -23.03 -14.82
CA GLU A 3 10.87 -23.59 -13.95
C GLU A 3 10.27 -22.48 -13.07
N PRO A 4 9.00 -22.55 -12.65
CA PRO A 4 8.51 -21.69 -11.59
C PRO A 4 9.20 -22.17 -10.30
N GLY A 5 10.40 -21.62 -10.08
CA GLY A 5 11.21 -21.87 -8.91
C GLY A 5 10.36 -21.59 -7.68
N ASN A 6 10.37 -22.56 -6.78
CA ASN A 6 9.77 -22.52 -5.46
C ASN A 6 10.38 -21.35 -4.66
N SER A 7 9.93 -20.12 -4.92
CA SER A 7 10.36 -18.95 -4.17
C SER A 7 9.81 -19.09 -2.76
N LYS A 8 10.65 -18.79 -1.77
CA LYS A 8 10.32 -18.95 -0.35
C LYS A 8 9.07 -18.15 0.08
N PHE A 9 8.69 -17.13 -0.69
CA PHE A 9 7.51 -16.28 -0.46
C PHE A 9 6.27 -16.67 -1.26
N SER A 10 6.32 -17.71 -2.08
CA SER A 10 5.14 -18.19 -2.83
C SER A 10 3.98 -18.56 -1.90
N GLU A 11 4.25 -19.23 -0.78
CA GLU A 11 3.24 -19.55 0.23
C GLU A 11 2.63 -18.30 0.88
N LEU A 12 3.46 -17.29 1.18
CA LEU A 12 2.99 -16.01 1.75
C LEU A 12 2.09 -15.27 0.76
N PHE A 13 2.46 -15.24 -0.51
CA PHE A 13 1.65 -14.62 -1.56
C PHE A 13 0.29 -15.30 -1.72
N GLU A 14 0.28 -16.63 -1.69
CA GLU A 14 -0.95 -17.41 -1.73
C GLU A 14 -1.87 -17.11 -0.54
N VAL A 15 -1.30 -16.93 0.65
CA VAL A 15 -2.05 -16.47 1.82
C VAL A 15 -2.62 -15.07 1.59
N ILE A 16 -1.80 -14.10 1.18
CA ILE A 16 -2.26 -12.72 0.93
C ILE A 16 -3.39 -12.71 -0.11
N ARG A 17 -3.24 -13.45 -1.21
CA ARG A 17 -4.27 -13.59 -2.25
C ARG A 17 -5.56 -14.17 -1.68
N THR A 18 -5.47 -15.29 -0.96
CA THR A 18 -6.64 -15.96 -0.37
C THR A 18 -7.40 -15.03 0.57
N TYR A 19 -6.68 -14.24 1.37
CA TYR A 19 -7.30 -13.27 2.27
C TYR A 19 -7.93 -12.08 1.51
N SER A 20 -7.31 -11.62 0.42
CA SER A 20 -7.84 -10.51 -0.39
C SER A 20 -9.17 -10.81 -1.09
N GLU A 21 -9.44 -12.08 -1.38
CA GLU A 21 -10.69 -12.55 -2.00
C GLU A 21 -11.82 -12.73 -0.98
N GLY A 22 -11.54 -12.58 0.31
CA GLY A 22 -12.50 -12.72 1.39
C GLY A 22 -13.34 -11.47 1.65
N ALA A 23 -14.07 -11.50 2.77
CA ALA A 23 -14.79 -10.33 3.28
C ALA A 23 -13.84 -9.31 3.91
N TYR A 24 -14.38 -8.15 4.31
CA TYR A 24 -13.66 -7.04 4.93
C TYR A 24 -12.55 -7.48 5.92
N ASP A 25 -12.87 -8.30 6.94
CA ASP A 25 -11.88 -8.72 7.95
C ASP A 25 -10.68 -9.50 7.38
N HIS A 26 -10.88 -10.17 6.23
CA HIS A 26 -9.81 -10.88 5.54
C HIS A 26 -8.98 -9.91 4.69
N GLN A 27 -9.63 -8.96 4.03
CA GLN A 27 -8.96 -7.93 3.23
C GLN A 27 -8.13 -7.00 4.12
N ASP A 28 -8.65 -6.62 5.29
CA ASP A 28 -7.90 -5.88 6.32
C ASP A 28 -6.63 -6.65 6.73
N LYS A 29 -6.75 -7.95 7.02
CA LYS A 29 -5.59 -8.80 7.30
C LYS A 29 -4.63 -8.92 6.12
N ALA A 30 -5.11 -8.96 4.88
CA ALA A 30 -4.25 -8.95 3.70
C ALA A 30 -3.42 -7.66 3.64
N LEU A 31 -4.04 -6.50 3.85
CA LEU A 31 -3.36 -5.21 3.93
C LEU A 31 -2.35 -5.16 5.09
N GLN A 32 -2.73 -5.68 6.27
CA GLN A 32 -1.85 -5.78 7.42
C GLN A 32 -0.60 -6.64 7.14
N ILE A 33 -0.78 -7.80 6.50
CA ILE A 33 0.33 -8.68 6.13
C ILE A 33 1.25 -7.96 5.14
N ILE A 34 0.70 -7.35 4.08
CA ILE A 34 1.48 -6.59 3.10
C ILE A 34 2.27 -5.47 3.78
N ALA A 35 1.61 -4.67 4.62
CA ALA A 35 2.24 -3.59 5.37
C ALA A 35 3.39 -4.09 6.25
N GLY A 36 3.27 -5.28 6.86
CA GLY A 36 4.30 -5.89 7.69
C GLY A 36 5.45 -6.56 6.93
N THR A 37 5.18 -7.13 5.75
CA THR A 37 6.17 -7.97 5.03
C THR A 37 7.04 -7.18 4.05
N TYR A 38 6.50 -6.10 3.47
CA TYR A 38 7.25 -5.23 2.53
C TYR A 38 8.15 -4.21 3.26
N VAL A 39 8.40 -4.38 4.56
CA VAL A 39 9.33 -3.56 5.37
C VAL A 39 10.79 -4.00 5.18
N PHE A 40 11.04 -5.26 4.82
CA PHE A 40 12.37 -5.85 4.85
C PHE A 40 13.12 -5.67 3.52
N MET A 41 13.76 -4.50 3.33
CA MET A 41 14.67 -4.23 2.20
C MET A 41 15.96 -5.07 2.21
N PHE A 42 16.16 -5.97 3.18
CA PHE A 42 17.41 -6.70 3.40
C PHE A 42 17.35 -8.19 3.03
N GLU A 43 16.21 -8.71 2.57
CA GLU A 43 16.15 -10.09 2.10
C GLU A 43 16.69 -10.22 0.68
N LYS A 44 17.56 -11.22 0.48
CA LYS A 44 18.17 -11.53 -0.82
C LYS A 44 17.18 -12.06 -1.86
N GLU A 45 15.95 -12.34 -1.46
CA GLU A 45 14.98 -13.03 -2.29
C GLU A 45 13.84 -12.08 -2.68
N GLU A 46 13.44 -12.18 -3.93
CA GLU A 46 12.53 -11.25 -4.57
C GLU A 46 11.10 -11.47 -4.05
N MET A 47 10.51 -10.44 -3.45
CA MET A 47 9.11 -10.45 -3.04
C MET A 47 8.21 -10.41 -4.28
N PRO A 48 7.09 -11.14 -4.27
CA PRO A 48 6.14 -11.15 -5.37
C PRO A 48 5.49 -9.79 -5.56
N ASP A 49 4.94 -9.54 -6.76
CA ASP A 49 4.21 -8.31 -7.04
C ASP A 49 2.78 -8.39 -6.47
N VAL A 50 2.53 -7.68 -5.38
CA VAL A 50 1.21 -7.59 -4.72
C VAL A 50 0.40 -6.37 -5.14
N ARG A 51 0.91 -5.52 -6.05
CA ARG A 51 0.16 -4.34 -6.54
C ARG A 51 -1.24 -4.70 -7.05
N PRO A 52 -1.45 -5.78 -7.83
CA PRO A 52 -2.79 -6.16 -8.27
C PRO A 52 -3.75 -6.52 -7.12
N ILE A 53 -3.22 -7.04 -6.01
CA ILE A 53 -4.01 -7.40 -4.83
C ILE A 53 -4.44 -6.14 -4.09
N VAL A 54 -3.51 -5.21 -3.85
CA VAL A 54 -3.82 -3.91 -3.21
C VAL A 54 -4.83 -3.14 -4.05
N ASP A 55 -4.63 -3.10 -5.37
CA ASP A 55 -5.56 -2.47 -6.31
C ASP A 55 -6.96 -3.09 -6.23
N GLY A 56 -7.03 -4.43 -6.26
CA GLY A 56 -8.30 -5.14 -6.18
C GLY A 56 -9.06 -4.90 -4.87
N ILE A 57 -8.35 -4.74 -3.75
CA ILE A 57 -8.97 -4.35 -2.47
C ILE A 57 -9.45 -2.90 -2.55
N LEU A 58 -8.57 -1.94 -2.85
CA LEU A 58 -8.91 -0.51 -2.83
C LEU A 58 -10.05 -0.17 -3.80
N GLU A 59 -10.09 -0.76 -4.99
CA GLU A 59 -11.13 -0.53 -5.98
C GLU A 59 -12.52 -0.97 -5.51
N GLN A 60 -12.61 -2.04 -4.71
CA GLN A 60 -13.89 -2.49 -4.13
C GLN A 60 -14.52 -1.46 -3.20
N TYR A 61 -13.71 -0.57 -2.63
CA TYR A 61 -14.12 0.46 -1.67
C TYR A 61 -14.01 1.88 -2.24
N ASP A 62 -13.97 2.05 -3.56
CA ASP A 62 -13.78 3.37 -4.22
C ASP A 62 -12.57 4.12 -3.62
N TYR A 63 -11.49 3.40 -3.35
CA TYR A 63 -10.25 3.89 -2.75
C TYR A 63 -10.39 4.48 -1.33
N VAL A 64 -11.48 4.21 -0.61
CA VAL A 64 -11.63 4.57 0.80
C VAL A 64 -11.96 3.30 1.60
N PHE A 65 -10.91 2.54 1.96
CA PHE A 65 -11.05 1.40 2.86
C PHE A 65 -11.20 1.92 4.30
N THR A 66 -12.39 1.82 4.88
CA THR A 66 -12.70 2.44 6.18
C THR A 66 -12.56 1.46 7.34
N THR A 67 -12.32 1.97 8.55
CA THR A 67 -12.40 1.16 9.78
C THR A 67 -13.86 0.83 10.10
N MET A 68 -14.15 -0.39 10.54
CA MET A 68 -15.52 -0.78 10.93
C MET A 68 -16.05 -0.03 12.17
N GLU A 69 -15.15 0.52 13.00
CA GLU A 69 -15.53 1.17 14.26
C GLU A 69 -15.91 2.64 14.10
N ARG A 70 -15.21 3.37 13.22
CA ARG A 70 -15.33 4.83 13.10
C ARG A 70 -15.67 5.30 11.69
N ASP A 71 -15.67 4.38 10.72
CA ASP A 71 -15.90 4.67 9.31
C ASP A 71 -14.94 5.71 8.71
N ASN A 72 -13.83 5.98 9.38
CA ASN A 72 -12.71 6.79 8.88
C ASN A 72 -11.76 5.91 8.07
N LEU A 73 -10.85 6.51 7.28
CA LEU A 73 -9.86 5.78 6.51
C LEU A 73 -9.02 4.86 7.42
N ASP A 74 -8.87 3.59 7.03
CA ASP A 74 -7.97 2.68 7.70
C ASP A 74 -6.51 3.02 7.33
N PRO A 75 -5.65 3.38 8.30
CA PRO A 75 -4.26 3.69 8.03
C PRO A 75 -3.45 2.53 7.42
N LEU A 76 -3.87 1.27 7.63
CA LEU A 76 -3.20 0.09 7.06
C LEU A 76 -3.32 0.05 5.53
N SER A 77 -4.42 0.57 4.98
CA SER A 77 -4.59 0.69 3.54
C SER A 77 -3.55 1.64 2.92
N VAL A 78 -3.20 2.71 3.64
CA VAL A 78 -2.15 3.66 3.24
C VAL A 78 -0.77 3.06 3.44
N ASP A 79 -0.51 2.43 4.59
CA ASP A 79 0.81 1.82 4.86
C ASP A 79 1.12 0.71 3.86
N ALA A 80 0.16 -0.16 3.51
CA ALA A 80 0.35 -1.19 2.50
C ALA A 80 0.79 -0.60 1.14
N VAL A 81 0.16 0.49 0.68
CA VAL A 81 0.56 1.19 -0.55
C VAL A 81 1.98 1.74 -0.43
N VAL A 82 2.30 2.43 0.67
CA VAL A 82 3.62 3.02 0.90
C VAL A 82 4.72 1.95 0.92
N ARG A 83 4.49 0.84 1.62
CA ARG A 83 5.46 -0.26 1.75
C ARG A 83 5.76 -0.92 0.42
N VAL A 84 4.72 -1.19 -0.38
CA VAL A 84 4.89 -1.76 -1.71
C VAL A 84 5.59 -0.76 -2.64
N ALA A 85 5.24 0.53 -2.57
CA ALA A 85 5.85 1.57 -3.39
C ALA A 85 7.34 1.78 -3.10
N LEU A 86 7.76 1.63 -1.84
CA LEU A 86 9.16 1.71 -1.41
C LEU A 86 9.95 0.42 -1.60
N TYR A 87 9.29 -0.69 -1.99
CA TYR A 87 9.99 -1.96 -2.17
C TYR A 87 10.89 -1.97 -3.42
N ARG A 88 10.46 -1.26 -4.49
CA ARG A 88 11.24 -1.06 -5.72
C ARG A 88 10.94 0.31 -6.28
N GLU A 89 11.98 0.96 -6.82
CA GLU A 89 11.85 2.26 -7.49
C GLU A 89 10.75 2.26 -8.57
N GLU A 90 10.64 1.19 -9.36
CA GLU A 90 9.60 1.01 -10.39
C GLU A 90 8.16 0.98 -9.85
N TYR A 91 7.96 0.79 -8.54
CA TYR A 91 6.63 0.76 -7.91
C TYR A 91 6.22 2.13 -7.35
N MET A 92 7.12 3.10 -7.36
CA MET A 92 6.90 4.42 -6.77
C MET A 92 5.78 5.19 -7.46
N GLU A 93 5.78 5.23 -8.80
CA GLU A 93 4.73 5.91 -9.59
C GLU A 93 3.35 5.29 -9.30
N TRP A 94 3.29 3.96 -9.17
CA TRP A 94 2.08 3.26 -8.76
C TRP A 94 1.62 3.72 -7.37
N GLY A 95 2.53 3.78 -6.39
CA GLY A 95 2.21 4.22 -5.04
C GLY A 95 1.66 5.64 -4.98
N ILE A 96 2.33 6.58 -5.65
CA ILE A 96 1.89 7.98 -5.75
C ILE A 96 0.50 8.07 -6.39
N ASN A 97 0.26 7.32 -7.48
CA ASN A 97 -1.04 7.29 -8.13
C ASN A 97 -2.15 6.78 -7.20
N ARG A 98 -1.89 5.72 -6.42
CA ARG A 98 -2.88 5.14 -5.51
C ARG A 98 -3.20 6.08 -4.34
N LEU A 99 -2.20 6.66 -3.70
CA LEU A 99 -2.43 7.66 -2.65
C LEU A 99 -3.17 8.89 -3.19
N GLY A 100 -2.90 9.31 -4.44
CA GLY A 100 -3.67 10.33 -5.13
C GLY A 100 -5.16 9.98 -5.28
N ARG A 101 -5.48 8.76 -5.70
CA ARG A 101 -6.87 8.27 -5.80
C ARG A 101 -7.57 8.19 -4.45
N ILE A 102 -6.85 7.83 -3.39
CA ILE A 102 -7.39 7.87 -2.02
C ILE A 102 -7.77 9.32 -1.68
N LEU A 103 -6.87 10.29 -1.86
CA LEU A 103 -7.17 11.72 -1.60
C LEU A 103 -8.38 12.23 -2.40
N GLU A 104 -8.46 11.91 -3.69
CA GLU A 104 -9.60 12.26 -4.54
C GLU A 104 -10.92 11.69 -4.01
N SER A 105 -10.87 10.47 -3.48
CA SER A 105 -12.06 9.76 -2.99
C SER A 105 -12.47 10.23 -1.60
N LEU A 106 -11.51 10.54 -0.71
CA LEU A 106 -11.78 11.25 0.55
C LEU A 106 -12.41 12.63 0.28
N HIS A 107 -11.88 13.37 -0.70
CA HIS A 107 -12.43 14.66 -1.08
C HIS A 107 -13.87 14.51 -1.58
N ARG A 108 -14.12 13.57 -2.48
CA ARG A 108 -15.47 13.26 -2.97
C ARG A 108 -16.42 12.90 -1.83
N ARG A 109 -15.99 12.04 -0.91
CA ARG A 109 -16.76 11.62 0.27
C ARG A 109 -17.14 12.80 1.16
N SER A 110 -16.19 13.67 1.49
CA SER A 110 -16.44 14.89 2.31
C SER A 110 -17.41 15.88 1.66
N ARG A 111 -17.65 15.78 0.34
CA ARG A 111 -18.63 16.60 -0.37
C ARG A 111 -20.05 16.03 -0.37
N VAL A 112 -20.19 14.72 -0.16
CA VAL A 112 -21.48 14.01 -0.28
C VAL A 112 -22.01 13.49 1.06
N ASP A 113 -21.12 13.28 2.04
CA ASP A 113 -21.45 12.76 3.35
C ASP A 113 -21.23 13.84 4.42
N ASP A 114 -22.32 14.45 4.88
CA ASP A 114 -22.29 15.48 5.92
C ASP A 114 -21.89 14.92 7.31
N SER A 115 -21.88 13.59 7.49
CA SER A 115 -21.45 12.93 8.73
C SER A 115 -19.95 12.65 8.78
N TYR A 116 -19.25 12.77 7.63
CA TYR A 116 -17.83 12.49 7.53
C TYR A 116 -16.99 13.67 8.05
N ALA A 117 -16.62 13.60 9.34
CA ALA A 117 -15.86 14.64 10.03
C ALA A 117 -14.34 14.49 9.92
N ASP A 118 -13.85 13.28 9.61
CA ASP A 118 -12.44 12.93 9.73
C ASP A 118 -11.60 13.26 8.48
N TYR A 119 -12.19 13.93 7.48
CA TYR A 119 -11.54 14.26 6.21
C TYR A 119 -10.14 14.88 6.37
N VAL A 120 -9.96 15.80 7.32
CA VAL A 120 -8.66 16.46 7.56
C VAL A 120 -7.64 15.48 8.13
N GLU A 121 -8.04 14.63 9.07
CA GLU A 121 -7.17 13.64 9.69
C GLU A 121 -6.79 12.55 8.68
N ASP A 122 -7.77 12.00 7.96
CA ASP A 122 -7.57 10.99 6.93
C ASP A 122 -6.70 11.51 5.79
N SER A 123 -6.93 12.75 5.33
CA SER A 123 -6.08 13.38 4.31
C SER A 123 -4.64 13.55 4.80
N ALA A 124 -4.44 13.89 6.07
CA ALA A 124 -3.11 14.01 6.65
C ALA A 124 -2.36 12.67 6.69
N VAL A 125 -3.06 11.55 6.93
CA VAL A 125 -2.47 10.20 6.84
C VAL A 125 -1.96 9.93 5.43
N VAL A 126 -2.77 10.22 4.41
CA VAL A 126 -2.37 9.99 3.01
C VAL A 126 -1.23 10.90 2.57
N ILE A 127 -1.26 12.17 2.97
CA ILE A 127 -0.19 13.14 2.68
C ILE A 127 1.14 12.68 3.29
N ARG A 128 1.14 12.19 4.54
CA ARG A 128 2.35 11.61 5.15
C ARG A 128 2.84 10.37 4.40
N GLY A 129 1.92 9.55 3.88
CA GLY A 129 2.27 8.43 3.01
C GLY A 129 3.01 8.89 1.74
N LEU A 130 2.51 9.94 1.08
CA LEU A 130 3.17 10.54 -0.08
C LEU A 130 4.55 11.11 0.27
N GLU A 131 4.66 11.83 1.39
CA GLU A 131 5.94 12.35 1.89
C GLU A 131 6.96 11.22 2.12
N ASN A 132 6.53 10.08 2.69
CA ASN A 132 7.39 8.93 2.92
C ASN A 132 7.90 8.32 1.60
N ILE A 133 7.05 8.20 0.59
CA ILE A 133 7.44 7.67 -0.73
C ILE A 133 8.49 8.60 -1.37
N VAL A 134 8.24 9.91 -1.39
CA VAL A 134 9.16 10.89 -2.00
C VAL A 134 10.47 11.00 -1.22
N ALA A 135 10.43 10.99 0.11
CA ALA A 135 11.63 11.05 0.94
C ALA A 135 12.48 9.76 0.84
N GLY A 136 11.83 8.59 0.75
CA GLY A 136 12.51 7.31 0.54
C GLY A 136 13.31 7.29 -0.77
N SER A 137 12.70 7.77 -1.86
CA SER A 137 13.36 7.92 -3.16
C SER A 137 14.64 8.77 -3.10
N ALA A 138 14.57 9.93 -2.42
CA ALA A 138 15.73 10.82 -2.31
C ALA A 138 16.89 10.20 -1.52
N LEU A 139 16.61 9.31 -0.56
CA LEU A 139 17.64 8.60 0.20
C LEU A 139 18.35 7.53 -0.65
N GLU A 140 17.62 6.81 -1.51
CA GLU A 140 18.20 5.82 -2.43
C GLU A 140 19.17 6.50 -3.41
N GLU A 141 18.78 7.62 -4.02
CA GLU A 141 19.64 8.38 -4.95
C GLU A 141 20.97 8.83 -4.30
N ILE A 142 20.92 9.26 -3.04
CA ILE A 142 22.12 9.67 -2.27
C ILE A 142 23.04 8.47 -2.01
N VAL A 143 22.49 7.31 -1.66
CA VAL A 143 23.27 6.10 -1.35
C VAL A 143 23.92 5.54 -2.62
N GLU A 144 23.21 5.54 -3.75
CA GLU A 144 23.76 5.11 -5.04
C GLU A 144 24.89 6.04 -5.50
N GLY A 145 24.73 7.36 -5.36
CA GLY A 145 25.77 8.34 -5.66
C GLY A 145 27.03 8.20 -4.77
N ALA A 146 26.86 7.76 -3.52
CA ALA A 146 27.97 7.53 -2.57
C ALA A 146 28.74 6.22 -2.83
N ASN A 147 28.09 5.19 -3.37
CA ASN A 147 28.71 3.89 -3.66
C ASN A 147 29.32 3.79 -5.08
N GLY A 148 29.09 4.78 -5.95
CA GLY A 148 29.64 4.86 -7.30
C GLY A 148 31.01 5.53 -7.45
N HIS A 149 31.73 5.80 -6.34
CA HIS A 149 33.03 6.47 -6.31
C HIS A 149 34.18 5.56 -5.82
#